data_AF-A0A4P7W1Q2-F1
#
_entry.id   AF-A0A4P7W1Q2-F1
#
_cell.length_a   1.000
_cell.length_b   1.000
_cell.length_c   1.000
_cell.angle_alpha   90.00
_cell.angle_beta   90.00
_cell.angle_gamma   90.00
#
_symmetry.space_group_name_H-M   'P 1'
#
loop_
_entity.id
_entity.type
_entity.pdbx_description
1 polymer ?
#
loop_
_entity_poly.entity_id
_entity_poly.type
_entity_poly.pdbx_seq_one_letter_code
_entity_poly.pdbx_strand_id
1 'polypeptide(L)'
;MKKLATLMAFMATSCCLSALELPEQLGDHAVLQQLAEVKLWGWASPEALVSVKPSWSSDKYDVKADRQGRWSMRVLTPAGSYKSHSITFVEGSDTITINDILIGEVWLAAGQSNMEMPMIGFNSQPVEGAGRDIARSGRLRDRVRMAYIVRGDKYEPQERIGGRWKVASPENTPYFSAQGFYFARELNGLIDVPIGILCVSYGGHRLKAGFQERHLSGMDMILKR
;
A
#
# COMPACT_ATOMS: atom_id res chain seq x y z
N MET A 1 2.48 39.65 60.08
CA MET A 1 3.39 39.00 59.11
C MET A 1 2.55 38.18 58.15
N LYS A 2 2.29 38.70 56.94
CA LYS A 2 1.45 38.05 55.91
C LYS A 2 2.35 37.14 55.06
N LYS A 3 2.15 35.81 55.09
CA LYS A 3 2.83 34.89 54.17
C LYS A 3 1.91 34.62 52.98
N LEU A 4 2.26 35.19 51.82
CA LEU A 4 1.65 34.88 50.53
C LEU A 4 2.14 33.49 50.11
N ALA A 5 1.23 32.55 49.86
CA ALA A 5 1.54 31.27 49.22
C ALA A 5 1.17 31.37 47.74
N THR A 6 2.19 31.46 46.89
CA THR A 6 2.02 31.44 45.42
C THR A 6 1.91 29.98 44.98
N LEU A 7 0.73 29.59 44.52
CA LEU A 7 0.47 28.25 43.95
C LEU A 7 0.92 28.27 42.48
N MET A 8 2.01 27.57 42.17
CA MET A 8 2.54 27.43 40.81
C MET A 8 1.77 26.30 40.10
N ALA A 9 0.89 26.65 39.16
CA ALA A 9 0.16 25.69 38.35
C ALA A 9 1.10 25.07 37.30
N PHE A 10 1.39 23.79 37.44
CA PHE A 10 2.13 23.00 36.46
C PHE A 10 1.18 22.68 35.29
N MET A 11 1.26 23.45 34.20
CA MET A 11 0.55 23.13 32.97
C MET A 11 1.23 21.92 32.33
N ALA A 12 0.64 20.74 32.51
CA ALA A 12 1.06 19.55 31.79
C ALA A 12 0.67 19.72 30.31
N THR A 13 1.60 20.16 29.49
CA THR A 13 1.49 20.06 28.03
C THR A 13 1.48 18.58 27.66
N SER A 14 0.29 18.01 27.51
CA SER A 14 0.10 16.72 26.84
C SER A 14 0.59 16.86 25.41
N CYS A 15 1.81 16.40 25.15
CA CYS A 15 2.28 16.17 23.79
C CYS A 15 1.39 15.07 23.21
N CYS A 16 0.39 15.46 22.42
CA CYS A 16 -0.39 14.51 21.63
C CYS A 16 0.58 13.95 20.58
N LEU A 17 1.17 12.79 20.85
CA LEU A 17 1.86 12.05 19.79
C LEU A 17 0.81 11.62 18.77
N SER A 18 1.10 11.83 17.49
CA SER A 18 0.23 11.43 16.40
C SER A 18 -0.01 9.92 16.45
N ALA A 19 -1.25 9.50 16.68
CA ALA A 19 -1.64 8.09 16.74
C ALA A 19 -2.13 7.56 15.39
N LEU A 20 -2.47 8.47 14.46
CA LEU A 20 -2.90 8.11 13.11
C LEU A 20 -1.72 7.48 12.35
N GLU A 21 -1.90 6.23 11.94
CA GLU A 21 -0.91 5.43 11.23
C GLU A 21 -1.59 4.69 10.07
N LEU A 22 -0.94 4.69 8.91
CA LEU A 22 -1.37 3.93 7.74
C LEU A 22 -0.41 2.77 7.46
N PRO A 23 -0.91 1.65 6.94
CA PRO A 23 -0.08 0.57 6.41
C PRO A 23 0.73 1.07 5.19
N GLU A 24 1.92 0.51 4.96
CA GLU A 24 2.79 0.96 3.85
C GLU A 24 2.17 0.80 2.46
N GLN A 25 1.18 -0.09 2.33
CA GLN A 25 0.45 -0.35 1.09
C GLN A 25 -0.57 0.76 0.78
N LEU A 26 -1.00 1.53 1.80
CA LEU A 26 -1.80 2.75 1.65
C LEU A 26 -0.88 3.96 1.83
N GLY A 27 0.12 4.04 0.96
CA GLY A 27 1.07 5.15 0.88
C GLY A 27 1.06 5.82 -0.49
N ASP A 28 2.00 6.74 -0.69
CA ASP A 28 2.20 7.38 -1.99
C ASP A 28 2.44 6.35 -3.10
N HIS A 29 2.02 6.71 -4.32
CA HIS A 29 2.12 5.86 -5.50
C HIS A 29 1.25 4.59 -5.48
N ALA A 30 0.33 4.43 -4.52
CA ALA A 30 -0.54 3.25 -4.52
C ALA A 30 -1.41 3.16 -5.78
N VAL A 31 -1.75 1.93 -6.15
CA VAL A 31 -2.78 1.63 -7.14
C VAL A 31 -3.95 0.97 -6.42
N LEU A 32 -5.15 1.51 -6.64
CA LEU A 32 -6.40 0.97 -6.10
C LEU A 32 -7.23 0.34 -7.21
N GLN A 33 -7.90 -0.76 -6.90
CA GLN A 33 -8.78 -1.45 -7.84
C GLN A 33 -9.91 -0.53 -8.29
N GLN A 34 -10.15 -0.43 -9.59
CA GLN A 34 -11.22 0.37 -10.19
C GLN A 34 -12.58 -0.31 -10.05
N LEU A 35 -13.64 0.50 -10.05
CA LEU A 35 -15.03 0.05 -10.01
C LEU A 35 -15.30 -0.98 -8.90
N ALA A 36 -14.74 -0.72 -7.71
CA ALA A 36 -14.78 -1.64 -6.59
C ALA A 36 -14.86 -0.89 -5.26
N GLU A 37 -15.40 -1.57 -4.24
CA GLU A 37 -15.35 -1.11 -2.86
C GLU A 37 -14.02 -1.49 -2.21
N VAL A 38 -13.03 -0.62 -2.33
CA VAL A 38 -11.69 -0.85 -1.77
C VAL A 38 -11.67 -0.58 -0.28
N LYS A 39 -10.94 -1.42 0.45
CA LYS A 39 -10.77 -1.25 1.90
C LYS A 39 -9.70 -0.19 2.14
N LEU A 40 -10.00 0.78 2.99
CA LEU A 40 -9.01 1.66 3.62
C LEU A 40 -8.96 1.30 5.09
N TRP A 41 -7.77 1.23 5.68
CA TRP A 41 -7.59 0.82 7.07
C TRP A 41 -6.30 1.41 7.65
N GLY A 42 -6.18 1.36 8.97
CA GLY A 42 -5.00 1.81 9.68
C GLY A 42 -5.18 1.71 11.18
N TRP A 43 -4.36 2.46 11.90
CA TRP A 43 -4.42 2.61 13.34
C TRP A 43 -4.60 4.10 13.68
N ALA A 44 -5.22 4.35 14.83
CA ALA A 44 -5.52 5.66 15.39
C ALA A 44 -5.59 5.49 16.93
N SER A 45 -5.84 6.58 17.67
CA SER A 45 -6.12 6.44 19.10
C SER A 45 -7.34 5.54 19.32
N PRO A 46 -7.38 4.71 20.38
CA PRO A 46 -8.54 3.90 20.70
C PRO A 46 -9.83 4.73 20.75
N GLU A 47 -10.88 4.23 20.10
CA GLU A 47 -12.18 4.91 20.00
C GLU A 47 -12.19 6.28 19.29
N ALA A 48 -11.10 6.69 18.65
CA ALA A 48 -11.04 7.95 17.90
C ALA A 48 -11.92 7.94 16.65
N LEU A 49 -12.39 9.12 16.25
CA LEU A 49 -13.04 9.32 14.96
C LEU A 49 -11.98 9.62 13.90
N VAL A 50 -11.90 8.78 12.87
CA VAL A 50 -11.05 8.97 11.70
C VAL A 50 -11.91 9.42 10.54
N SER A 51 -11.53 10.56 9.97
CA SER A 51 -12.17 11.16 8.80
C SER A 51 -11.33 10.88 7.55
N VAL A 52 -11.94 10.37 6.50
CA VAL A 52 -11.29 10.01 5.24
C VAL A 52 -11.94 10.74 4.07
N LYS A 53 -11.13 11.40 3.26
CA LYS A 53 -11.57 12.16 2.08
C LYS A 53 -10.73 11.80 0.84
N PRO A 54 -11.23 10.92 -0.02
CA PRO A 54 -10.65 10.69 -1.34
C PRO A 54 -10.94 11.86 -2.28
N SER A 55 -9.94 12.28 -3.06
CA SER A 55 -10.06 13.41 -4.01
C SER A 55 -11.03 13.18 -5.18
N TRP A 56 -11.42 11.92 -5.45
CA TRP A 56 -12.39 11.58 -6.50
C TRP A 56 -13.85 11.61 -6.03
N SER A 57 -14.08 11.79 -4.73
CA SER A 57 -15.43 11.86 -4.15
C SER A 57 -15.66 13.22 -3.50
N SER A 58 -16.89 13.73 -3.57
CA SER A 58 -17.33 14.85 -2.75
C SER A 58 -17.58 14.43 -1.30
N ASP A 59 -17.75 13.13 -1.07
CA ASP A 59 -18.13 12.59 0.23
C ASP A 59 -16.95 12.57 1.19
N LYS A 60 -17.27 12.80 2.45
CA LYS A 60 -16.38 12.60 3.59
C LYS A 60 -16.88 11.36 4.33
N TYR A 61 -15.98 10.41 4.56
CA TYR A 61 -16.30 9.18 5.27
C TYR A 61 -15.75 9.28 6.69
N ASP A 62 -16.56 8.97 7.69
CA ASP A 62 -16.14 8.97 9.09
C ASP A 62 -16.26 7.55 9.65
N VAL A 63 -15.22 7.08 10.34
CA VAL A 63 -15.17 5.75 10.99
C VAL A 63 -14.58 5.87 12.38
N LYS A 64 -15.17 5.16 13.34
CA LYS A 64 -14.64 5.08 14.71
C LYS A 64 -13.65 3.92 14.80
N ALA A 65 -12.46 4.18 15.32
CA ALA A 65 -11.50 3.14 15.66
C ALA A 65 -12.02 2.24 16.79
N ASP A 66 -11.61 0.97 16.78
CA ASP A 66 -11.94 0.01 17.83
C ASP A 66 -11.18 0.33 19.13
N ARG A 67 -11.41 -0.48 20.18
CA ARG A 67 -10.72 -0.34 21.47
C ARG A 67 -9.21 -0.62 21.40
N GLN A 68 -8.74 -1.20 20.31
CA GLN A 68 -7.33 -1.46 20.01
C GLN A 68 -6.76 -0.40 19.05
N GLY A 69 -7.54 0.63 18.68
CA GLY A 69 -7.13 1.68 17.76
C GLY A 69 -7.21 1.30 16.28
N ARG A 70 -7.71 0.11 15.92
CA ARG A 70 -7.83 -0.30 14.52
C ARG A 70 -9.10 0.28 13.90
N TRP A 71 -8.99 0.76 12.67
CA TRP A 71 -10.14 1.22 11.91
C TRP A 71 -10.09 0.66 10.49
N SER A 72 -11.25 0.48 9.88
CA SER A 72 -11.34 0.20 8.45
C SER A 72 -12.69 0.63 7.89
N MET A 73 -12.70 1.05 6.64
CA MET A 73 -13.90 1.39 5.88
C MET A 73 -13.76 0.94 4.43
N ARG A 74 -14.87 0.98 3.70
CA ARG A 74 -14.88 0.76 2.24
C ARG A 74 -15.21 2.06 1.53
N VAL A 75 -14.54 2.28 0.42
CA VAL A 75 -14.75 3.44 -0.45
C VAL A 75 -14.92 2.93 -1.87
N LEU A 76 -15.93 3.41 -2.57
CA LEU A 76 -16.13 3.10 -3.98
C LEU A 76 -15.12 3.88 -4.84
N THR A 77 -14.39 3.16 -5.69
CA THR A 77 -13.48 3.76 -6.67
C THR A 77 -14.20 3.99 -8.02
N PRO A 78 -13.83 5.05 -8.76
CA PRO A 78 -14.33 5.30 -10.10
C PRO A 78 -13.71 4.32 -11.12
N ALA A 79 -14.05 4.50 -12.39
CA ALA A 79 -13.34 3.84 -13.49
C ALA A 79 -11.86 4.23 -13.50
N GLY A 80 -11.03 3.30 -13.93
CA GLY A 80 -9.59 3.48 -13.98
C GLY A 80 -9.17 4.51 -15.01
N SER A 81 -8.14 5.28 -14.67
CA SER A 81 -7.56 6.29 -15.56
C SER A 81 -6.14 6.64 -15.11
N TYR A 82 -5.37 7.29 -15.99
CA TYR A 82 -4.04 7.81 -15.65
C TYR A 82 -4.08 9.11 -14.83
N LYS A 83 -5.26 9.54 -14.36
CA LYS A 83 -5.39 10.69 -13.47
C LYS A 83 -4.88 10.33 -12.08
N SER A 84 -3.92 11.11 -11.58
CA SER A 84 -3.46 11.03 -10.20
C SER A 84 -4.50 11.58 -9.23
N HIS A 85 -4.68 10.87 -8.12
CA HIS A 85 -5.54 11.21 -7.01
C HIS A 85 -4.76 11.33 -5.70
N SER A 86 -5.39 11.91 -4.69
CA SER A 86 -4.96 11.85 -3.29
C SER A 86 -6.08 11.33 -2.39
N ILE A 87 -5.71 10.89 -1.18
CA ILE A 87 -6.62 10.59 -0.08
C ILE A 87 -6.08 11.24 1.19
N THR A 88 -6.92 12.00 1.87
CA THR A 88 -6.59 12.63 3.15
C THR A 88 -7.30 11.91 4.29
N PHE A 89 -6.54 11.60 5.35
CA PHE A 89 -6.97 10.96 6.59
C PHE A 89 -6.74 11.95 7.73
N VAL A 90 -7.72 12.12 8.60
CA VAL A 90 -7.68 13.08 9.71
C VAL A 90 -8.16 12.43 11.00
N GLU A 91 -7.38 12.59 12.07
CA GLU A 91 -7.74 12.25 13.45
C GLU A 91 -7.47 13.48 14.33
N GLY A 92 -8.50 14.19 14.78
CA GLY A 92 -8.31 15.42 15.56
C GLY A 92 -7.48 16.46 14.77
N SER A 93 -6.26 16.75 15.25
CA SER A 93 -5.29 17.62 14.56
C SER A 93 -4.32 16.89 13.63
N ASP A 94 -4.23 15.56 13.72
CA ASP A 94 -3.31 14.77 12.90
C ASP A 94 -3.88 14.59 11.51
N THR A 95 -3.04 14.82 10.49
CA THR A 95 -3.44 14.71 9.09
C THR A 95 -2.37 13.95 8.31
N ILE A 96 -2.78 12.88 7.64
CA ILE A 96 -1.97 12.16 6.67
C ILE A 96 -2.63 12.31 5.30
N THR A 97 -1.87 12.73 4.29
CA THR A 97 -2.33 12.71 2.90
C THR A 97 -1.40 11.85 2.07
N ILE A 98 -1.96 10.85 1.40
CA ILE A 98 -1.25 10.05 0.42
C ILE A 98 -1.54 10.58 -0.98
N ASN A 99 -0.50 10.66 -1.79
CA ASN A 99 -0.49 11.32 -3.08
C ASN A 99 -0.10 10.36 -4.20
N ASP A 100 -0.31 10.83 -5.43
CA ASP A 100 -0.02 10.05 -6.63
C ASP A 100 -0.74 8.68 -6.61
N ILE A 101 -2.01 8.65 -6.18
CA ILE A 101 -2.82 7.43 -6.16
C ILE A 101 -3.43 7.22 -7.54
N LEU A 102 -3.24 6.04 -8.13
CA LEU A 102 -3.89 5.66 -9.39
C LEU A 102 -5.04 4.70 -9.12
N ILE A 103 -6.05 4.76 -9.97
CA ILE A 103 -7.18 3.83 -9.96
C ILE A 103 -7.10 3.02 -11.25
N GLY A 104 -7.09 1.71 -11.13
CA GLY A 104 -6.82 0.78 -12.24
C GLY A 104 -7.01 -0.67 -11.82
N GLU A 105 -6.25 -1.59 -12.40
CA GLU A 105 -6.30 -3.01 -12.00
C GLU A 105 -5.17 -3.33 -11.04
N VAL A 106 -5.47 -4.07 -9.97
CA VAL A 106 -4.45 -4.60 -9.06
C VAL A 106 -4.42 -6.12 -9.16
N TRP A 107 -3.22 -6.68 -9.22
CA TRP A 107 -3.00 -8.12 -9.32
C TRP A 107 -2.04 -8.62 -8.26
N LEU A 108 -2.35 -9.81 -7.73
CA LEU A 108 -1.47 -10.53 -6.82
C LEU A 108 -0.52 -11.43 -7.59
N ALA A 109 0.77 -11.13 -7.49
CA ALA A 109 1.84 -11.97 -8.01
C ALA A 109 2.41 -12.81 -6.85
N ALA A 110 1.82 -13.98 -6.61
CA ALA A 110 2.27 -14.93 -5.59
C ALA A 110 3.08 -16.08 -6.21
N GLY A 111 4.08 -16.59 -5.50
CA GLY A 111 4.86 -17.72 -6.00
C GLY A 111 6.18 -17.95 -5.29
N GLN A 112 7.08 -18.67 -5.96
CA GLN A 112 8.41 -18.98 -5.43
C GLN A 112 9.50 -18.09 -6.08
N SER A 113 10.75 -18.57 -6.12
CA SER A 113 11.92 -17.85 -6.66
C SER A 113 11.72 -17.30 -8.08
N ASN A 114 10.98 -18.00 -8.94
CA ASN A 114 10.75 -17.55 -10.32
C ASN A 114 9.78 -16.36 -10.40
N MET A 115 8.89 -16.20 -9.42
CA MET A 115 8.07 -14.99 -9.30
C MET A 115 8.89 -13.87 -8.64
N GLU A 116 9.85 -14.20 -7.77
CA GLU A 116 10.73 -13.23 -7.13
C GLU A 116 11.81 -12.69 -8.07
N MET A 117 12.19 -13.45 -9.10
CA MET A 117 13.29 -13.12 -10.01
C MET A 117 13.23 -11.65 -10.45
N PRO A 118 14.21 -10.82 -10.05
CA PRO A 118 14.18 -9.40 -10.35
C PRO A 118 14.49 -9.16 -11.84
N MET A 119 14.14 -8.00 -12.36
CA MET A 119 14.47 -7.63 -13.75
C MET A 119 15.97 -7.66 -14.03
N ILE A 120 16.83 -7.35 -13.05
CA ILE A 120 18.29 -7.51 -13.22
C ILE A 120 18.76 -8.97 -13.27
N GLY A 121 17.88 -9.92 -13.01
CA GLY A 121 18.19 -11.34 -12.89
C GLY A 121 18.88 -11.70 -11.58
N PHE A 122 19.02 -13.01 -11.34
CA PHE A 122 19.90 -13.50 -10.28
C PHE A 122 21.33 -13.63 -10.80
N ASN A 123 22.28 -13.92 -9.91
CA ASN A 123 23.68 -14.13 -10.31
C ASN A 123 23.78 -15.21 -11.40
N SER A 124 24.44 -14.87 -12.51
CA SER A 124 24.58 -15.72 -13.70
C SER A 124 23.25 -16.19 -14.33
N GLN A 125 22.14 -15.52 -14.03
CA GLN A 125 20.80 -15.85 -14.54
C GLN A 125 20.11 -14.56 -15.02
N PRO A 126 20.59 -13.95 -16.11
CA PRO A 126 20.04 -12.70 -16.61
C PRO A 126 18.63 -12.92 -17.19
N VAL A 127 17.79 -11.90 -17.05
CA VAL A 127 16.51 -11.84 -17.76
C VAL A 127 16.77 -11.27 -19.16
N GLU A 128 16.39 -12.03 -20.18
CA GLU A 128 16.58 -11.61 -21.58
C GLU A 128 15.87 -10.27 -21.86
N GLY A 129 16.58 -9.34 -22.52
CA GLY A 129 16.06 -8.03 -22.88
C GLY A 129 15.91 -7.02 -21.72
N ALA A 130 16.13 -7.42 -20.47
CA ALA A 130 15.81 -6.60 -19.31
C ALA A 130 16.59 -5.28 -19.26
N GLY A 131 17.87 -5.24 -19.65
CA GLY A 131 18.66 -4.00 -19.64
C GLY A 131 18.04 -2.88 -20.48
N ARG A 132 17.54 -3.21 -21.68
CA ARG A 132 16.83 -2.26 -22.55
C ARG A 132 15.50 -1.83 -21.93
N ASP A 133 14.77 -2.78 -21.36
CA ASP A 133 13.42 -2.54 -20.86
C ASP A 133 13.45 -1.75 -19.54
N ILE A 134 14.44 -1.98 -18.68
CA ILE A 134 14.80 -1.17 -17.52
C ILE A 134 15.14 0.27 -17.96
N ALA A 135 16.05 0.44 -18.92
CA ALA A 135 16.47 1.78 -19.36
C ALA A 135 15.31 2.61 -19.93
N ARG A 136 14.27 1.97 -20.44
CA ARG A 136 13.08 2.62 -21.01
C ARG A 136 11.88 2.67 -20.06
N SER A 137 11.97 2.08 -18.87
CA SER A 137 10.81 1.86 -18.00
C SER A 137 10.21 3.14 -17.43
N GLY A 138 10.94 4.27 -17.47
CA GLY A 138 10.40 5.58 -17.07
C GLY A 138 9.17 6.01 -17.89
N ARG A 139 8.98 5.49 -19.11
CA ARG A 139 7.77 5.70 -19.92
C ARG A 139 6.52 5.01 -19.34
N LEU A 140 6.71 4.08 -18.41
CA LEU A 140 5.66 3.34 -17.72
C LEU A 140 5.41 3.85 -16.30
N ARG A 141 6.04 4.95 -15.86
CA ARG A 141 5.95 5.48 -14.49
C ARG A 141 4.52 5.60 -13.98
N ASP A 142 3.65 6.14 -14.83
CA ASP A 142 2.25 6.38 -14.50
C ASP A 142 1.33 5.24 -14.98
N ARG A 143 1.91 4.11 -15.39
CA ARG A 143 1.20 2.97 -15.98
C ARG A 143 1.38 1.68 -15.18
N VAL A 144 2.60 1.42 -14.71
CA VAL A 144 2.96 0.18 -14.00
C VAL A 144 3.60 0.51 -12.67
N ARG A 145 3.07 -0.08 -11.60
CA ARG A 145 3.61 0.05 -10.25
C ARG A 145 3.68 -1.31 -9.57
N MET A 146 4.65 -1.48 -8.70
CA MET A 146 4.83 -2.73 -7.96
C MET A 146 5.12 -2.45 -6.49
N ALA A 147 4.50 -3.22 -5.60
CA ALA A 147 4.85 -3.27 -4.19
C ALA A 147 5.26 -4.70 -3.84
N TYR A 148 6.43 -4.85 -3.25
CA TYR A 148 6.86 -6.13 -2.67
C TYR A 148 6.41 -6.20 -1.23
N ILE A 149 5.57 -7.16 -0.90
CA ILE A 149 5.15 -7.37 0.49
C ILE A 149 6.30 -8.04 1.24
N VAL A 150 6.92 -7.29 2.14
CA VAL A 150 8.04 -7.78 2.95
C VAL A 150 7.47 -8.58 4.10
N ARG A 151 7.73 -9.89 4.10
CA ARG A 151 7.38 -10.77 5.22
C ARG A 151 8.19 -10.32 6.46
N GLY A 152 7.55 -10.19 7.61
CA GLY A 152 8.29 -10.18 8.87
C GLY A 152 8.63 -11.59 9.36
N ASP A 153 9.56 -11.71 10.29
CA ASP A 153 10.21 -12.97 10.67
C ASP A 153 9.29 -14.00 11.36
N LYS A 154 8.02 -13.65 11.62
CA LYS A 154 7.05 -14.49 12.34
C LYS A 154 6.22 -15.32 11.38
N TYR A 155 5.74 -16.47 11.86
CA TYR A 155 4.79 -17.33 11.14
C TYR A 155 3.33 -16.96 11.40
N GLU A 156 3.08 -16.07 12.36
CA GLU A 156 1.75 -15.57 12.69
C GLU A 156 1.35 -14.38 11.80
N PRO A 157 0.04 -14.12 11.62
CA PRO A 157 -0.45 -12.92 10.95
C PRO A 157 0.15 -11.66 11.57
N GLN A 158 0.65 -10.78 10.71
CA GLN A 158 1.25 -9.51 11.11
C GLN A 158 0.42 -8.36 10.56
N GLU A 159 0.10 -7.43 11.45
CA GLU A 159 -0.68 -6.24 11.10
C GLU A 159 0.17 -5.16 10.41
N ARG A 160 1.47 -5.08 10.75
CA ARG A 160 2.42 -4.10 10.21
C ARG A 160 3.50 -4.81 9.41
N ILE A 161 3.37 -4.78 8.09
CA ILE A 161 4.32 -5.38 7.16
C ILE A 161 4.75 -4.35 6.12
N GLY A 162 6.00 -4.48 5.66
CA GLY A 162 6.52 -3.60 4.63
C GLY A 162 5.86 -3.86 3.29
N GLY A 163 5.87 -2.85 2.41
CA GLY A 163 5.42 -3.02 1.04
C GLY A 163 4.95 -1.75 0.39
N ARG A 164 5.83 -0.75 0.38
CA ARG A 164 5.59 0.51 -0.35
C ARG A 164 5.52 0.26 -1.84
N TRP A 165 4.62 0.98 -2.48
CA TRP A 165 4.54 1.04 -3.93
C TRP A 165 5.74 1.75 -4.54
N LYS A 166 6.20 1.22 -5.67
CA LYS A 166 7.25 1.78 -6.49
C LYS A 166 6.73 1.96 -7.91
N VAL A 167 7.04 3.10 -8.51
CA VAL A 167 6.73 3.39 -9.90
C VAL A 167 7.74 2.71 -10.82
N ALA A 168 7.32 2.30 -12.01
CA ALA A 168 8.26 1.84 -13.03
C ALA A 168 9.20 2.99 -13.44
N SER A 169 10.50 2.79 -13.24
CA SER A 169 11.55 3.75 -13.59
C SER A 169 12.90 3.04 -13.68
N PRO A 170 13.91 3.59 -14.36
CA PRO A 170 15.23 2.97 -14.45
C PRO A 170 15.86 2.70 -13.07
N GLU A 171 15.45 3.45 -12.05
CA GLU A 171 15.91 3.30 -10.66
C GLU A 171 15.20 2.16 -9.92
N ASN A 172 13.89 1.97 -10.14
CA ASN A 172 13.07 1.00 -9.39
C ASN A 172 12.89 -0.33 -10.13
N THR A 173 12.67 -0.28 -11.45
CA THR A 173 12.41 -1.45 -12.30
C THR A 173 13.47 -2.54 -12.22
N PRO A 174 14.79 -2.25 -12.02
CA PRO A 174 15.79 -3.29 -11.75
C PRO A 174 15.35 -4.33 -10.70
N TYR A 175 14.61 -3.88 -9.68
CA TYR A 175 14.21 -4.67 -8.53
C TYR A 175 12.77 -5.19 -8.61
N PHE A 176 12.07 -4.95 -9.72
CA PHE A 176 10.73 -5.49 -9.92
C PHE A 176 10.79 -6.97 -10.28
N SER A 177 9.76 -7.73 -9.91
CA SER A 177 9.56 -9.09 -10.39
C SER A 177 9.50 -9.04 -11.91
N ALA A 178 10.35 -9.81 -12.58
CA ALA A 178 10.41 -9.84 -14.03
C ALA A 178 9.06 -10.31 -14.62
N GLN A 179 8.50 -11.39 -14.07
CA GLN A 179 7.18 -11.87 -14.48
C GLN A 179 6.09 -10.84 -14.18
N GLY A 180 6.07 -10.26 -12.96
CA GLY A 180 5.09 -9.24 -12.59
C GLY A 180 5.17 -8.00 -13.48
N PHE A 181 6.37 -7.52 -13.78
CA PHE A 181 6.59 -6.35 -14.62
C PHE A 181 6.13 -6.59 -16.06
N TYR A 182 6.54 -7.71 -16.67
CA TYR A 182 6.13 -8.00 -18.04
C TYR A 182 4.62 -8.26 -18.15
N PHE A 183 4.03 -9.01 -17.21
CA PHE A 183 2.58 -9.17 -17.13
C PHE A 183 1.86 -7.80 -17.05
N ALA A 184 2.30 -6.93 -16.14
CA ALA A 184 1.70 -5.61 -15.97
C ALA A 184 1.85 -4.72 -17.22
N ARG A 185 3.02 -4.77 -17.87
CA ARG A 185 3.27 -4.02 -19.11
C ARG A 185 2.36 -4.47 -20.24
N GLU A 186 2.28 -5.77 -20.48
CA GLU A 186 1.44 -6.31 -21.55
C GLU A 186 -0.04 -6.06 -21.27
N LEU A 187 -0.48 -6.31 -20.02
CA LEU A 187 -1.87 -6.05 -19.64
C LEU A 187 -2.22 -4.56 -19.76
N ASN A 188 -1.35 -3.66 -19.30
CA ASN A 188 -1.55 -2.22 -19.50
C ASN A 188 -1.74 -1.88 -20.99
N GLY A 189 -0.95 -2.48 -21.88
CA GLY A 189 -1.07 -2.28 -23.33
C GLY A 189 -2.38 -2.80 -23.92
N LEU A 190 -3.00 -3.82 -23.31
CA LEU A 190 -4.26 -4.42 -23.76
C LEU A 190 -5.50 -3.66 -23.29
N ILE A 191 -5.51 -3.19 -22.03
CA ILE A 191 -6.71 -2.60 -21.41
C ILE A 191 -6.60 -1.10 -21.11
N ASP A 192 -5.43 -0.51 -21.36
CA ASP A 192 -5.11 0.92 -21.22
C ASP A 192 -5.55 1.57 -19.90
N VAL A 193 -5.34 0.88 -18.78
CA VAL A 193 -5.50 1.41 -17.42
C VAL A 193 -4.26 1.13 -16.57
N PRO A 194 -3.98 1.91 -15.52
CA PRO A 194 -2.87 1.63 -14.61
C PRO A 194 -2.92 0.20 -14.05
N ILE A 195 -1.78 -0.47 -14.00
CA ILE A 195 -1.64 -1.82 -13.44
C ILE A 195 -0.73 -1.76 -12.21
N GLY A 196 -1.27 -2.18 -11.07
CA GLY A 196 -0.55 -2.39 -9.83
C GLY A 196 -0.27 -3.87 -9.59
N ILE A 197 0.97 -4.23 -9.27
CA ILE A 197 1.33 -5.59 -8.85
C ILE A 197 1.68 -5.61 -7.37
N LEU A 198 0.95 -6.39 -6.60
CA LEU A 198 1.33 -6.79 -5.26
C LEU A 198 2.13 -8.08 -5.36
N CYS A 199 3.45 -8.01 -5.18
CA CYS A 199 4.31 -9.17 -5.25
C CYS A 199 4.47 -9.81 -3.86
N VAL A 200 4.05 -11.06 -3.76
CA VAL A 200 4.15 -11.91 -2.55
C VAL A 200 4.84 -13.22 -2.93
N SER A 201 6.08 -13.09 -3.39
CA SER A 201 6.89 -14.22 -3.86
C SER A 201 7.98 -14.60 -2.86
N TYR A 202 8.36 -15.88 -2.86
CA TYR A 202 9.35 -16.42 -1.93
C TYR A 202 10.32 -17.44 -2.56
N GLY A 203 11.60 -17.09 -2.71
CA GLY A 203 12.64 -18.01 -3.15
C GLY A 203 13.05 -19.02 -2.09
N GLY A 204 13.03 -20.31 -2.45
CA GLY A 204 13.68 -21.36 -1.66
C GLY A 204 12.82 -22.16 -0.68
N HIS A 205 11.48 -22.17 -0.80
CA HIS A 205 10.64 -23.12 -0.05
C HIS A 205 9.73 -23.96 -0.96
N ARG A 206 9.68 -25.26 -0.64
CA ARG A 206 8.65 -26.18 -1.12
C ARG A 206 7.31 -25.69 -0.54
N LEU A 207 6.31 -25.47 -1.40
CA LEU A 207 4.91 -25.41 -0.96
C LEU A 207 4.61 -26.70 -0.19
N LYS A 208 4.58 -26.66 1.15
CA LYS A 208 3.92 -27.72 1.92
C LYS A 208 2.43 -27.49 1.75
N ALA A 209 1.76 -28.53 1.24
CA ALA A 209 0.35 -28.55 0.90
C ALA A 209 -0.52 -27.83 1.94
N GLY A 210 -1.13 -26.72 1.55
CA GLY A 210 -2.07 -25.99 2.39
C GLY A 210 -1.91 -24.48 2.35
N PHE A 211 -2.07 -23.86 1.17
CA PHE A 211 -2.55 -22.49 1.12
C PHE A 211 -3.98 -22.50 1.70
N GLN A 212 -4.13 -22.25 3.01
CA GLN A 212 -5.44 -22.05 3.62
C GLN A 212 -5.84 -20.58 3.52
N GLU A 213 -7.12 -20.33 3.23
CA GLU A 213 -7.78 -19.02 3.06
C GLU A 213 -7.43 -18.01 4.18
N ARG A 214 -7.21 -18.50 5.41
CA ARG A 214 -6.78 -17.71 6.56
C ARG A 214 -5.44 -16.95 6.41
N HIS A 215 -4.57 -17.36 5.49
CA HIS A 215 -3.30 -16.66 5.23
C HIS A 215 -3.47 -15.46 4.28
N LEU A 216 -4.63 -15.33 3.63
CA LEU A 216 -4.98 -14.23 2.73
C LEU A 216 -6.01 -13.28 3.35
N SER A 217 -6.44 -13.49 4.60
CA SER A 217 -7.45 -12.62 5.25
C SER A 217 -6.96 -11.16 5.40
N GLY A 218 -5.64 -10.96 5.44
CA GLY A 218 -4.99 -9.65 5.37
C GLY A 218 -4.76 -9.14 3.95
N MET A 219 -5.09 -9.89 2.89
CA MET A 219 -4.91 -9.52 1.48
C MET A 219 -6.22 -9.42 0.67
N ASP A 220 -7.36 -9.75 1.29
CA ASP A 220 -8.74 -9.44 0.83
C ASP A 220 -8.99 -7.92 0.61
N MET A 221 -7.94 -7.10 0.67
CA MET A 221 -7.99 -5.66 0.88
C MET A 221 -7.82 -4.84 -0.40
N ILE A 222 -7.41 -5.46 -1.51
CA ILE A 222 -7.10 -4.74 -2.76
C ILE A 222 -7.68 -5.44 -4.02
N LEU A 223 -8.15 -6.69 -3.93
CA LEU A 223 -8.60 -7.47 -5.10
C LEU A 223 -10.11 -7.69 -5.08
N LYS A 224 -10.73 -7.72 -6.26
CA LYS A 224 -12.13 -8.11 -6.44
C LYS A 224 -12.34 -9.57 -5.98
N ARG A 225 -13.41 -9.81 -5.22
CA ARG A 225 -14.09 -11.11 -5.30
C ARG A 225 -14.96 -11.12 -6.55
#